data_AF-A0A1M7LEU9-F1
#
_entry.id   AF-A0A1M7LEU9-F1
#
_cell.length_a   1.000
_cell.length_b   1.000
_cell.length_c   1.000
_cell.angle_alpha   90.00
_cell.angle_beta   90.00
_cell.angle_gamma   90.00
#
_symmetry.space_group_name_H-M   'P 1'
#
loop_
_entity.id
_entity.type
_entity.pdbx_description
1 polymer ?
#
loop_
_entity_poly.entity_id
_entity_poly.type
_entity_poly.pdbx_seq_one_letter_code
_entity_poly.pdbx_strand_id
1 'polypeptide(L)'
;MTKKSDNIKWVCFGGIGVYLMRCITIAAEDGLHAPLWDYLGLGYASAFGAVLMLSLLGLIGLAVSKRIGKRKATGLKPISMGYKISFILSYIPYVLLLAYCLYCSKYGFDFFTTTYGWEGFYNAFLVMGAVFCIVPVLPFCLFWQILFIVKWVRNRKVKQENHI
;
A
#
# COMPACT_ATOMS: atom_id res chain seq x y z
N MET A 1 9.74 24.04 -6.83
CA MET A 1 8.98 22.77 -6.95
C MET A 1 9.04 22.38 -8.42
N THR A 2 9.38 21.13 -8.79
CA THR A 2 9.46 20.78 -10.22
C THR A 2 8.05 20.61 -10.78
N LYS A 3 7.76 21.16 -11.97
CA LYS A 3 6.46 21.08 -12.67
C LYS A 3 5.85 19.67 -12.66
N LYS A 4 6.71 18.64 -12.71
CA LYS A 4 6.32 17.21 -12.66
C LYS A 4 5.76 16.75 -11.30
N SER A 5 6.24 17.29 -10.18
CA SER A 5 5.77 16.97 -8.83
C SER A 5 4.37 17.52 -8.57
N ASP A 6 4.08 18.71 -9.12
CA ASP A 6 2.79 19.37 -8.98
C ASP A 6 1.71 18.67 -9.80
N ASN A 7 2.04 18.23 -11.03
CA ASN A 7 1.14 17.43 -11.85
C ASN A 7 0.72 16.12 -11.17
N ILE A 8 1.66 15.38 -10.57
CA ILE A 8 1.35 14.12 -9.86
C ILE A 8 0.42 14.40 -8.66
N LYS A 9 0.66 15.49 -7.92
CA LYS A 9 -0.18 15.87 -6.78
C LYS A 9 -1.63 16.12 -7.22
N TRP A 10 -1.83 16.83 -8.33
CA TRP A 10 -3.15 17.07 -8.91
C TRP A 10 -3.83 15.79 -9.39
N VAL A 11 -3.09 14.89 -10.04
CA VAL A 11 -3.61 13.57 -10.45
C VAL A 11 -4.10 12.77 -9.24
N CYS A 12 -3.32 12.71 -8.16
CA CYS A 12 -3.73 12.01 -6.94
C CYS A 12 -4.97 12.64 -6.29
N PHE A 13 -5.03 13.97 -6.19
CA PHE A 13 -6.23 14.65 -5.66
C PHE A 13 -7.45 14.43 -6.56
N GLY A 14 -7.26 14.43 -7.88
CA GLY A 14 -8.31 14.09 -8.84
C GLY A 14 -8.87 12.68 -8.61
N GLY A 15 -8.00 11.68 -8.42
CA GLY A 15 -8.44 10.31 -8.11
C GLY A 15 -9.21 10.18 -6.79
N ILE A 16 -8.79 10.92 -5.75
CA ILE A 16 -9.56 10.99 -4.49
C ILE A 16 -10.93 11.65 -4.73
N GLY A 17 -10.98 12.74 -5.49
CA GLY A 17 -12.22 13.41 -5.86
C GLY A 17 -13.19 12.52 -6.63
N VAL A 18 -12.69 11.75 -7.61
CA VAL A 18 -13.49 10.78 -8.37
C VAL A 18 -14.10 9.71 -7.46
N TYR A 19 -13.32 9.19 -6.50
CA TYR A 19 -13.83 8.25 -5.51
C TYR A 19 -14.96 8.83 -4.66
N LEU A 20 -14.75 10.03 -4.11
CA LEU A 20 -15.73 10.70 -3.27
C LEU A 20 -17.01 11.02 -4.04
N MET A 21 -16.89 11.51 -5.28
CA MET A 21 -18.05 11.75 -6.15
C MET A 21 -18.85 10.47 -6.39
N ARG A 22 -18.18 9.33 -6.58
CA ARG A 22 -18.86 8.04 -6.75
C ARG A 22 -19.63 7.64 -5.48
N CYS A 23 -19.01 7.75 -4.30
CA CYS A 23 -19.69 7.46 -3.03
C CYS A 23 -20.91 8.38 -2.83
N ILE A 24 -20.80 9.67 -3.18
CA ILE A 24 -21.92 10.62 -3.11
C ILE A 24 -23.04 10.23 -4.07
N THR A 25 -22.73 9.85 -5.32
CA THR A 25 -23.77 9.39 -6.26
C THR A 25 -24.51 8.16 -5.76
N ILE A 26 -23.82 7.18 -5.17
CA ILE A 26 -24.46 5.98 -4.62
C ILE A 26 -25.36 6.36 -3.42
N ALA A 27 -24.87 7.22 -2.53
CA ALA A 27 -25.67 7.69 -1.39
C ALA A 27 -26.89 8.51 -1.83
N ALA A 28 -26.79 9.28 -2.90
CA ALA A 28 -27.89 10.04 -3.47
C ALA A 28 -28.93 9.14 -4.15
N GLU A 29 -28.49 8.12 -4.89
CA GLU A 29 -29.37 7.10 -5.50
C GLU A 29 -30.13 6.29 -4.45
N ASP A 30 -29.49 5.99 -3.31
CA ASP A 30 -30.09 5.24 -2.19
C ASP A 30 -30.85 6.12 -1.18
N GLY A 31 -30.98 7.43 -1.43
CA GLY A 31 -31.72 8.35 -0.56
C GLY A 31 -31.16 8.48 0.86
N LEU A 32 -29.86 8.20 1.06
CA LEU A 32 -29.18 8.21 2.37
C LEU A 32 -29.80 7.25 3.40
N HIS A 33 -30.39 6.13 2.97
CA HIS A 33 -30.99 5.15 3.88
C HIS A 33 -29.96 4.44 4.78
N ALA A 34 -28.73 4.24 4.31
CA ALA A 34 -27.62 3.73 5.12
C ALA A 34 -26.71 4.86 5.68
N PRO A 35 -25.93 4.58 6.76
CA PRO A 35 -24.88 5.48 7.25
C PRO A 35 -23.83 5.80 6.19
N LEU A 36 -23.29 7.02 6.23
CA LEU A 36 -22.33 7.51 5.23
C LEU A 36 -21.06 6.64 5.12
N TRP A 37 -20.68 5.99 6.22
CA TRP A 37 -19.55 5.07 6.29
C TRP A 37 -19.73 3.80 5.47
N ASP A 38 -20.96 3.33 5.28
CA ASP A 38 -21.21 2.09 4.53
C ASP A 38 -21.00 2.32 3.03
N TYR A 39 -21.37 3.48 2.50
CA TYR A 39 -21.08 3.85 1.10
C TYR A 39 -19.58 4.03 0.84
N LEU A 40 -18.83 4.50 1.86
CA LEU A 40 -17.37 4.58 1.81
C LEU A 40 -16.74 3.18 1.94
N GLY A 41 -17.30 2.27 2.72
CA GLY A 41 -16.82 0.90 2.88
C GLY A 41 -17.06 0.05 1.63
N LEU A 42 -18.27 0.10 1.06
CA LEU A 42 -18.65 -0.60 -0.17
C LEU A 42 -17.87 -0.08 -1.39
N GLY A 43 -17.63 1.24 -1.46
CA GLY A 43 -16.82 1.85 -2.51
C GLY A 43 -15.37 1.35 -2.51
N TYR A 44 -14.83 0.98 -1.35
CA TYR A 44 -13.45 0.54 -1.21
C TYR A 44 -13.15 -0.78 -1.94
N ALA A 45 -14.09 -1.73 -1.94
CA ALA A 45 -13.95 -3.00 -2.64
C ALA A 45 -14.18 -2.90 -4.18
N SER A 46 -14.48 -1.69 -4.68
CA SER A 46 -14.71 -1.44 -6.11
C SER A 46 -13.45 -0.97 -6.85
N ALA A 47 -13.52 -0.92 -8.18
CA ALA A 47 -12.47 -0.30 -9.00
C ALA A 47 -12.16 1.15 -8.59
N PHE A 48 -13.13 1.89 -8.05
CA PHE A 48 -12.91 3.24 -7.53
C PHE A 48 -12.09 3.24 -6.23
N GLY A 49 -12.25 2.22 -5.37
CA GLY A 49 -11.41 2.04 -4.19
C GLY A 49 -9.93 1.81 -4.55
N ALA A 50 -9.67 1.08 -5.64
CA ALA A 50 -8.31 0.95 -6.16
C ALA A 50 -7.72 2.31 -6.61
N VAL A 51 -8.54 3.17 -7.25
CA VAL A 51 -8.14 4.55 -7.62
C VAL A 51 -7.80 5.37 -6.38
N LEU A 52 -8.63 5.32 -5.33
CA LEU A 52 -8.35 5.97 -4.05
C LEU A 52 -7.02 5.51 -3.46
N MET A 53 -6.79 4.19 -3.43
CA MET A 53 -5.58 3.60 -2.88
C MET A 53 -4.32 4.02 -3.63
N LEU A 54 -4.33 3.97 -4.97
CA LEU A 54 -3.21 4.44 -5.78
C LEU A 54 -2.93 5.94 -5.56
N SER A 55 -3.98 6.75 -5.44
CA SER A 55 -3.86 8.17 -5.14
C SER A 55 -3.24 8.43 -3.77
N LEU A 56 -3.66 7.70 -2.73
CA LEU A 56 -3.08 7.81 -1.38
C LEU A 56 -1.61 7.37 -1.37
N LEU A 57 -1.28 6.24 -1.98
CA LEU A 57 0.10 5.77 -2.11
C LEU A 57 0.97 6.79 -2.87
N GLY A 58 0.44 7.38 -3.94
CA GLY A 58 1.10 8.45 -4.68
C GLY A 58 1.41 9.69 -3.82
N LEU A 59 0.44 10.16 -3.02
CA LEU A 59 0.65 11.28 -2.08
C LEU A 59 1.70 10.95 -1.01
N ILE A 60 1.67 9.73 -0.44
CA ILE A 60 2.66 9.27 0.53
C ILE A 60 4.05 9.25 -0.12
N GLY A 61 4.16 8.71 -1.34
CA GLY A 61 5.42 8.66 -2.08
C GLY A 61 5.99 10.05 -2.39
N LEU A 62 5.13 11.02 -2.72
CA LEU A 62 5.51 12.43 -2.90
C LEU A 62 5.99 13.05 -1.58
N ALA A 63 5.26 12.85 -0.48
CA ALA A 63 5.62 13.38 0.84
C ALA A 63 6.98 12.85 1.31
N VAL A 64 7.21 11.54 1.17
CA VAL A 64 8.49 10.89 1.50
C VAL A 64 9.61 11.43 0.62
N SER A 65 9.36 11.57 -0.68
CA SER A 65 10.34 12.13 -1.62
C SER A 65 10.74 13.56 -1.26
N LYS A 66 9.77 14.42 -0.87
CA LYS A 66 10.02 15.78 -0.40
C LYS A 66 10.83 15.78 0.91
N ARG A 67 10.47 14.91 1.86
CA ARG A 67 11.19 14.80 3.14
C ARG A 67 12.64 14.37 2.94
N ILE A 68 12.91 13.38 2.09
CA ILE A 68 14.28 12.95 1.74
C ILE A 68 15.06 14.08 1.06
N GLY A 69 14.44 14.80 0.12
CA GLY A 69 15.05 15.95 -0.55
C GLY A 69 15.43 17.07 0.44
N LYS A 70 14.52 17.40 1.36
CA LYS A 70 14.78 18.40 2.42
C LYS A 70 15.96 17.99 3.31
N ARG A 71 16.03 16.71 3.70
CA ARG A 71 17.17 16.19 4.48
C ARG A 71 18.50 16.29 3.74
N LYS A 72 18.50 16.01 2.43
CA LYS A 72 19.70 16.15 1.59
C LYS A 72 20.15 17.61 1.55
N ALA A 73 19.23 18.56 1.40
CA ALA A 73 19.53 19.99 1.40
C ALA A 73 20.09 20.49 2.74
N THR A 74 19.68 19.90 3.86
CA THR A 74 20.21 20.22 5.20
C THR A 74 21.48 19.42 5.56
N GLY A 75 22.12 18.74 4.61
CA GLY A 75 23.34 17.94 4.86
C GLY A 75 23.14 16.64 5.66
N LEU A 76 21.90 16.26 5.97
CA LEU A 76 21.60 15.03 6.68
C LEU A 76 21.61 13.82 5.75
N LYS A 77 21.87 12.63 6.31
CA LYS A 77 21.74 11.36 5.57
C LYS A 77 20.33 11.26 4.97
N PRO A 78 20.19 11.01 3.65
CA PRO A 78 18.90 11.00 2.96
C PRO A 78 17.97 9.89 3.45
N ILE A 79 18.54 8.75 3.87
CA ILE A 79 17.82 7.61 4.45
C ILE A 79 18.25 7.48 5.91
N SER A 80 17.34 7.77 6.87
CA SER A 80 17.61 7.51 8.29
C SER A 80 17.42 6.06 8.68
N MET A 81 17.92 5.71 9.87
CA MET A 81 17.73 4.40 10.48
C MET A 81 16.25 3.99 10.56
N GLY A 82 15.35 4.92 10.89
CA GLY A 82 13.91 4.67 10.90
C GLY A 82 13.34 4.17 9.56
N TYR A 83 13.85 4.64 8.41
CA TYR A 83 13.43 4.13 7.10
C TYR A 83 13.91 2.70 6.86
N LYS A 84 15.08 2.32 7.40
CA LYS A 84 15.60 0.95 7.31
C LYS A 84 14.78 0.01 8.18
N ILE A 85 14.46 0.43 9.40
CA ILE A 85 13.61 -0.33 10.31
C ILE A 85 12.22 -0.52 9.68
N SER A 86 11.59 0.53 9.17
CA SER A 86 10.28 0.41 8.53
C SER A 86 10.32 -0.46 7.27
N PHE A 87 11.42 -0.44 6.52
CA PHE A 87 11.64 -1.37 5.41
C PHE A 87 11.69 -2.83 5.89
N ILE A 88 12.41 -3.13 6.98
CA ILE A 88 12.43 -4.49 7.55
C ILE A 88 11.05 -4.90 8.07
N LEU A 89 10.37 -4.01 8.81
CA LEU A 89 9.03 -4.25 9.35
C LEU A 89 8.00 -4.52 8.25
N SER A 90 8.18 -3.96 7.05
CA SER A 90 7.29 -4.23 5.91
C SER A 90 7.30 -5.69 5.45
N TYR A 91 8.29 -6.51 5.85
CA TYR A 91 8.32 -7.95 5.55
C TYR A 91 7.45 -8.78 6.51
N ILE A 92 7.11 -8.24 7.69
CA ILE A 92 6.37 -8.97 8.73
C ILE A 92 5.05 -9.55 8.20
N PRO A 93 4.20 -8.79 7.46
CA PRO A 93 2.93 -9.34 6.97
C PRO A 93 3.10 -10.56 6.07
N TYR A 94 4.15 -10.61 5.24
CA TYR A 94 4.43 -11.77 4.38
C TYR A 94 4.90 -12.98 5.18
N VAL A 95 5.75 -12.75 6.19
CA VAL A 95 6.22 -13.83 7.07
C VAL A 95 5.08 -14.39 7.90
N LEU A 96 4.20 -13.53 8.43
CA LEU A 96 3.02 -13.95 9.17
C LEU A 96 2.03 -14.72 8.27
N LEU A 97 1.81 -14.25 7.03
CA LEU A 97 0.99 -14.98 6.07
C LEU A 97 1.56 -16.37 5.80
N LEU A 98 2.85 -16.47 5.48
CA LEU A 98 3.51 -17.76 5.25
C LEU A 98 3.45 -18.69 6.48
N ALA A 99 3.72 -18.15 7.68
CA ALA A 99 3.64 -18.90 8.92
C ALA A 99 2.21 -19.40 9.18
N TYR A 100 1.19 -18.58 8.89
CA TYR A 100 -0.20 -18.97 9.00
C TYR A 100 -0.56 -20.07 7.99
N CYS A 101 -0.11 -19.97 6.74
CA CYS A 101 -0.32 -21.02 5.74
C CYS A 101 0.32 -22.36 6.15
N LEU A 102 1.53 -22.32 6.73
CA LEU A 102 2.20 -23.52 7.27
C LEU A 102 1.49 -24.08 8.50
N TYR A 103 0.92 -23.21 9.34
CA TYR A 103 0.07 -23.65 10.44
C TYR A 103 -1.17 -24.38 9.89
N CYS A 104 -1.87 -23.77 8.95
CA CYS A 104 -3.04 -24.33 8.29
C CYS A 104 -2.76 -25.64 7.53
N SER A 105 -1.57 -25.81 6.97
CA SER A 105 -1.20 -27.07 6.33
C SER A 105 -1.17 -28.25 7.32
N LYS A 106 -0.87 -27.97 8.59
CA LYS A 106 -0.81 -28.99 9.65
C LYS A 106 -2.13 -29.15 10.40
N TYR A 107 -2.78 -28.04 10.75
CA TYR A 107 -3.95 -28.02 11.62
C TYR A 107 -5.29 -27.92 10.86
N GLY A 108 -5.23 -27.75 9.55
CA GLY A 108 -6.39 -27.56 8.69
C GLY A 108 -6.67 -26.07 8.46
N PHE A 109 -7.17 -25.76 7.27
CA PHE A 109 -7.79 -24.47 6.94
C PHE A 109 -9.27 -24.70 6.67
N ASP A 110 -10.12 -23.90 7.31
CA ASP A 110 -11.57 -23.97 7.12
C ASP A 110 -12.11 -22.66 6.54
N PHE A 111 -12.85 -22.78 5.45
CA PHE A 111 -13.48 -21.67 4.73
C PHE A 111 -14.79 -22.10 4.09
N PHE A 112 -14.83 -23.33 3.55
CA PHE A 112 -16.06 -24.04 3.15
C PHE A 112 -16.02 -25.50 3.59
N THR A 113 -14.85 -26.12 3.43
CA THR A 113 -14.54 -27.45 3.94
C THR A 113 -13.13 -27.42 4.52
N THR A 114 -12.89 -28.22 5.56
CA THR A 114 -11.57 -28.29 6.19
C THR A 114 -10.58 -29.00 5.27
N THR A 115 -9.55 -28.29 4.83
CA THR A 115 -8.49 -28.82 3.95
C THR A 115 -7.15 -28.87 4.69
N TYR A 116 -6.39 -29.93 4.48
CA TYR A 116 -5.09 -30.18 5.15
C TYR A 116 -3.95 -30.24 4.13
N GLY A 117 -2.72 -30.33 4.63
CA GLY A 117 -1.53 -30.47 3.81
C GLY A 117 -1.33 -29.28 2.86
N TRP A 118 -0.97 -29.57 1.62
CA TRP A 118 -0.74 -28.54 0.61
C TRP A 118 -2.02 -27.77 0.23
N GLU A 119 -3.17 -28.44 0.20
CA GLU A 119 -4.44 -27.78 -0.10
C GLU A 119 -4.81 -26.77 0.98
N GLY A 120 -4.66 -27.14 2.26
CA GLY A 120 -4.84 -26.22 3.39
C GLY A 120 -3.89 -25.03 3.33
N PHE A 121 -2.62 -25.25 2.96
CA PHE A 121 -1.64 -24.17 2.74
C PHE A 121 -2.09 -23.22 1.64
N TYR A 122 -2.43 -23.77 0.46
CA TYR A 122 -2.77 -23.00 -0.74
C TYR A 122 -4.06 -22.21 -0.55
N ASN A 123 -5.08 -22.83 0.01
CA ASN A 123 -6.35 -22.17 0.30
C ASN A 123 -6.19 -21.05 1.32
N ALA A 124 -5.45 -21.30 2.41
CA ALA A 124 -5.13 -20.26 3.39
C ALA A 124 -4.35 -19.10 2.74
N PHE A 125 -3.38 -19.41 1.87
CA PHE A 125 -2.57 -18.41 1.19
C PHE A 125 -3.41 -17.53 0.27
N LEU A 126 -4.30 -18.12 -0.54
CA LEU A 126 -5.17 -17.38 -1.42
C LEU A 126 -6.18 -16.54 -0.66
N VAL A 127 -6.89 -17.13 0.31
CA VAL A 127 -7.96 -16.45 1.03
C VAL A 127 -7.37 -15.35 1.92
N MET A 128 -6.39 -15.67 2.78
CA MET A 128 -5.79 -14.66 3.66
C MET A 128 -4.93 -13.66 2.88
N GLY A 129 -4.29 -14.08 1.80
CA GLY A 129 -3.58 -13.18 0.89
C GLY A 129 -4.54 -12.18 0.24
N ALA A 130 -5.72 -12.64 -0.21
CA ALA A 130 -6.78 -11.77 -0.72
C ALA A 130 -7.29 -10.82 0.36
N VAL A 131 -7.52 -11.30 1.59
CA VAL A 131 -7.92 -10.46 2.74
C VAL A 131 -6.87 -9.37 3.01
N PHE A 132 -5.58 -9.68 2.98
CA PHE A 132 -4.50 -8.69 3.14
C PHE A 132 -4.22 -7.82 1.89
N CYS A 133 -4.91 -8.09 0.78
CA CYS A 133 -5.00 -7.18 -0.36
C CYS A 133 -6.22 -6.26 -0.25
N ILE A 134 -7.33 -6.75 0.31
CA ILE A 134 -8.54 -5.97 0.60
C ILE A 134 -8.28 -4.99 1.75
N VAL A 135 -7.81 -5.46 2.90
CA VAL A 135 -7.19 -4.56 3.87
C VAL A 135 -5.78 -4.33 3.32
N PRO A 136 -5.43 -3.14 2.79
CA PRO A 136 -4.34 -2.96 1.82
C PRO A 136 -2.94 -3.00 2.45
N VAL A 137 -2.72 -3.94 3.35
CA VAL A 137 -1.48 -4.17 4.07
C VAL A 137 -0.39 -4.63 3.11
N LEU A 138 -0.64 -5.67 2.30
CA LEU A 138 0.36 -6.16 1.34
C LEU A 138 0.67 -5.13 0.25
N PRO A 139 -0.31 -4.49 -0.42
CA PRO A 139 -0.04 -3.43 -1.38
C PRO A 139 0.78 -2.27 -0.78
N PHE A 140 0.46 -1.86 0.45
CA PHE A 140 1.19 -0.80 1.13
C PHE A 140 2.64 -1.20 1.46
N CYS A 141 2.84 -2.41 1.99
CA CYS A 141 4.16 -2.93 2.28
C CYS A 141 5.01 -3.08 1.01
N LEU A 142 4.44 -3.62 -0.07
CA LEU A 142 5.12 -3.74 -1.36
C LEU A 142 5.49 -2.37 -1.93
N PHE A 143 4.56 -1.42 -1.90
CA PHE A 143 4.82 -0.04 -2.30
C PHE A 143 5.98 0.57 -1.51
N TRP A 144 6.00 0.39 -0.19
CA TRP A 144 7.07 0.88 0.66
C TRP A 144 8.41 0.26 0.33
N GLN A 145 8.45 -1.05 0.09
CA GLN A 145 9.66 -1.77 -0.31
C GLN A 145 10.22 -1.26 -1.63
N ILE A 146 9.38 -1.14 -2.66
CA ILE A 146 9.76 -0.61 -3.97
C ILE A 146 10.29 0.82 -3.82
N LEU A 147 9.57 1.69 -3.10
CA LEU A 147 9.99 3.07 -2.87
C LEU A 147 11.36 3.14 -2.20
N PHE A 148 11.57 2.34 -1.15
CA PHE A 148 12.84 2.30 -0.43
C PHE A 148 13.99 1.85 -1.35
N ILE A 149 13.80 0.75 -2.10
CA ILE A 149 14.79 0.22 -3.04
C ILE A 149 15.15 1.26 -4.10
N VAL A 150 14.15 1.86 -4.76
CA VAL A 150 14.37 2.88 -5.81
C VAL A 150 15.16 4.07 -5.26
N LYS A 151 14.82 4.56 -4.06
CA LYS A 151 15.53 5.68 -3.42
C LYS A 151 16.95 5.30 -3.02
N TRP A 152 17.15 4.09 -2.52
CA TRP A 152 18.46 3.59 -2.14
C TRP A 152 19.39 3.44 -3.35
N VAL A 153 18.92 2.82 -4.44
CA VAL A 153 19.66 2.69 -5.70
C VAL A 153 20.03 4.07 -6.26
N ARG A 154 19.08 5.00 -6.32
CA ARG A 154 19.33 6.36 -6.83
C ARG A 154 20.37 7.11 -6.00
N ASN A 155 20.33 6.99 -4.68
CA ASN A 155 21.30 7.64 -3.80
C ASN A 155 22.71 7.03 -3.92
N ARG A 156 22.82 5.72 -4.21
CA ARG A 156 24.13 5.08 -4.48
C ARG A 156 24.75 5.59 -5.78
N LYS A 157 23.97 5.70 -6.86
CA LYS A 157 24.46 6.22 -8.14
C LYS A 157 25.03 7.64 -8.01
N VAL A 158 24.28 8.55 -7.36
CA VAL A 158 24.73 9.93 -7.13
C VAL A 158 26.00 9.99 -6.27
N LYS A 159 26.18 9.05 -5.32
CA LYS A 159 27.41 9.00 -4.53
C LYS A 159 28.61 8.58 -5.38
N GLN A 160 28.43 7.64 -6.31
CA GLN A 160 29.50 7.22 -7.23
C GLN A 160 29.92 8.34 -8.18
N GLU A 161 28.95 9.07 -8.74
CA GLU A 161 29.22 10.21 -9.65
C GLU A 161 29.98 11.36 -8.98
N ASN A 162 29.79 11.57 -7.67
CA ASN A 162 30.49 12.63 -6.92
C ASN A 162 31.89 12.25 -6.42
N HIS A 163 32.32 11.00 -6.63
CA HIS A 163 33.65 10.50 -6.23
C HIS A 163 34.56 10.20 -7.45
N ILE A 164 34.14 10.64 -8.64
CA ILE A 164 34.94 10.75 -9.87
C ILE A 164 35.20 12.24 -10.08
#